data_AF-A0A9E5FG36-F1
#
_entry.id   AF-A0A9E5FG36-F1
#
_cell.length_a   1.000
_cell.length_b   1.000
_cell.length_c   1.000
_cell.angle_alpha   90.00
_cell.angle_beta   90.00
_cell.angle_gamma   90.00
#
_symmetry.space_group_name_H-M   'P 1'
#
loop_
_entity.id
_entity.type
_entity.pdbx_description
1 polymer ?
#
loop_
_entity_poly.entity_id
_entity_poly.type
_entity_poly.pdbx_seq_one_letter_code
_entity_poly.pdbx_strand_id
1 'polypeptide(L)'
;MPSSFPLIYRWGTGPDCQSLKRRCLTVEHEPVVTAPPWRDTGPIDRPFDFCTAMTALIGAISSGCEELGHIDAAQLLIGVSLARARTRYGLQARVTPLRFPDGSVHVRRGSRTFQVQRHLLNGVEMLYHVTFCLPRFMDQSFDEKMVTIFHELYHIHPRFNGDLRRHPGRCHAHTESQSMYDAHMAALARLWLSTRPDPSLTAFLRLDFAQLAHRHSGILGVMLPRPRLVPLTVAS
;
A
#
# COMPACT_ATOMS: atom_id res chain seq x y z
N MET A 1 -8.96 -32.26 -5.83
CA MET A 1 -8.08 -32.32 -4.64
C MET A 1 -8.13 -30.97 -3.94
N PRO A 2 -8.33 -30.85 -2.62
CA PRO A 2 -8.23 -29.54 -2.00
C PRO A 2 -6.75 -29.17 -1.99
N SER A 3 -6.34 -28.26 -2.87
CA SER A 3 -4.99 -27.68 -2.81
C SER A 3 -4.87 -26.99 -1.45
N SER A 4 -4.16 -27.60 -0.49
CA SER A 4 -3.84 -26.87 0.73
C SER A 4 -2.89 -25.75 0.34
N PHE A 5 -3.32 -24.51 0.54
CA PHE A 5 -2.43 -23.37 0.37
C PHE A 5 -1.33 -23.45 1.44
N PRO A 6 -0.07 -23.12 1.13
CA PRO A 6 0.99 -23.16 2.12
C PRO A 6 0.70 -22.15 3.24
N LEU A 7 1.06 -22.49 4.47
CA LEU A 7 0.94 -21.58 5.63
C LEU A 7 1.80 -20.33 5.48
N ILE A 8 2.91 -20.45 4.73
CA ILE A 8 3.89 -19.38 4.51
C ILE A 8 4.12 -19.25 3.00
N TYR A 9 3.98 -18.04 2.48
CA TYR A 9 4.36 -17.65 1.13
C TYR A 9 5.69 -16.89 1.17
N ARG A 10 6.66 -17.30 0.35
CA ARG A 10 8.01 -16.74 0.35
C ARG A 10 8.34 -16.13 -1.02
N TRP A 11 8.91 -14.94 -1.00
CA TRP A 11 9.47 -14.26 -2.17
C TRP A 11 10.91 -13.85 -1.90
N GLY A 12 11.71 -13.74 -2.97
CA GLY A 12 13.10 -13.31 -2.90
C GLY A 12 14.05 -14.32 -3.51
N THR A 13 15.27 -14.37 -2.98
CA THR A 13 16.30 -15.32 -3.39
C THR A 13 16.27 -16.56 -2.49
N GLY A 14 16.25 -17.75 -3.09
CA GLY A 14 16.30 -19.02 -2.37
C GLY A 14 15.52 -20.13 -3.09
N PRO A 15 15.78 -21.41 -2.77
CA PRO A 15 15.19 -22.55 -3.49
C PRO A 15 13.65 -22.62 -3.34
N ASP A 16 13.10 -22.15 -2.22
CA ASP A 16 11.65 -22.16 -1.95
C ASP A 16 10.97 -20.80 -2.20
N CYS A 17 11.72 -19.82 -2.72
CA CYS A 17 11.21 -18.47 -2.95
C CYS A 17 10.58 -18.36 -4.35
N GLN A 18 9.36 -17.84 -4.38
CA GLN A 18 8.70 -17.50 -5.64
C GLN A 18 9.11 -16.10 -6.10
N SER A 19 8.96 -15.83 -7.38
CA SER A 19 9.08 -14.46 -7.89
C SER A 19 7.82 -13.65 -7.58
N LEU A 20 8.00 -12.41 -7.11
CA LEU A 20 6.88 -11.48 -7.00
C LEU A 20 6.35 -11.17 -8.40
N LYS A 21 5.05 -11.38 -8.61
CA LYS A 21 4.43 -11.03 -9.88
C LYS A 21 4.49 -9.51 -10.06
N ARG A 22 5.16 -9.08 -11.11
CA ARG A 22 5.27 -7.66 -11.49
C ARG A 22 4.53 -7.42 -12.80
N ARG A 23 4.03 -6.22 -12.99
CA ARG A 23 3.41 -5.77 -14.23
C ARG A 23 3.91 -4.37 -14.56
N CYS A 24 4.35 -4.17 -15.80
CA CYS A 24 4.57 -2.84 -16.36
C CYS A 24 3.25 -2.32 -16.90
N LEU A 25 2.83 -1.15 -16.42
CA LEU A 25 1.61 -0.47 -16.81
C LEU A 25 1.97 0.70 -17.72
N THR A 26 1.51 0.66 -18.95
CA THR A 26 1.81 1.66 -19.98
C THR A 26 0.56 2.48 -20.32
N VAL A 27 0.77 3.58 -21.03
CA VAL A 27 -0.29 4.31 -21.72
C VAL A 27 -0.17 4.07 -23.22
N GLU A 28 -1.30 3.94 -23.90
CA GLU A 28 -1.35 3.76 -25.35
C GLU A 28 -1.20 5.09 -26.11
N HIS A 29 -1.49 6.20 -25.45
CA HIS A 29 -1.49 7.54 -26.04
C HIS A 29 -0.60 8.49 -25.24
N GLU A 30 -0.05 9.49 -25.94
CA GLU A 30 0.67 10.58 -25.30
C GLU A 30 -0.26 11.37 -24.36
N PRO A 31 0.27 11.84 -23.22
CA PRO A 31 -0.49 12.69 -22.31
C PRO A 31 -0.78 14.04 -22.96
N VAL A 32 -1.96 14.60 -22.70
CA VAL A 32 -2.37 15.93 -23.19
C VAL A 32 -1.39 17.03 -22.73
N VAL A 33 -0.84 16.89 -21.53
CA VAL A 33 0.18 17.77 -20.97
C VAL A 33 1.39 16.92 -20.58
N THR A 34 2.55 17.25 -21.15
CA THR A 34 3.80 16.55 -20.84
C THR A 34 4.25 16.83 -19.41
N ALA A 35 4.91 15.84 -18.82
CA ALA A 35 5.43 15.96 -17.47
C ALA A 35 6.53 17.05 -17.41
N PRO A 36 6.46 18.03 -16.49
CA PRO A 36 7.45 19.12 -16.42
C PRO A 36 8.88 18.62 -16.15
N PRO A 37 9.89 18.96 -16.98
CA PRO A 37 11.20 18.29 -16.97
C PRO A 37 12.01 18.47 -15.68
N TRP A 38 11.73 19.52 -14.90
CA TRP A 38 12.42 19.79 -13.62
C TRP A 38 11.95 18.92 -12.46
N ARG A 39 10.93 18.08 -12.64
CA ARG A 39 10.49 17.11 -11.63
C ARG A 39 11.41 15.90 -11.68
N ASP A 40 12.28 15.76 -10.68
CA ASP A 40 13.13 14.58 -10.52
C ASP A 40 12.32 13.36 -10.08
N THR A 41 11.96 12.52 -11.05
CA THR A 41 11.29 11.24 -10.82
C THR A 41 12.25 10.05 -11.00
N GLY A 42 13.56 10.31 -10.99
CA GLY A 42 14.61 9.33 -11.22
C GLY A 42 14.86 9.02 -12.71
N PRO A 43 15.61 7.95 -13.02
CA PRO A 43 16.03 7.64 -14.39
C PRO A 43 14.86 7.35 -15.34
N ILE A 44 14.90 7.96 -16.52
CA ILE A 44 13.83 7.91 -17.53
C ILE A 44 14.03 6.80 -18.57
N ASP A 45 15.19 6.14 -18.56
CA ASP A 45 15.57 5.04 -19.46
C ASP A 45 14.97 3.68 -19.05
N ARG A 46 14.16 3.66 -17.99
CA ARG A 46 13.54 2.46 -17.43
C ARG A 46 12.17 2.75 -16.84
N PRO A 47 11.27 1.73 -16.75
CA PRO A 47 9.99 1.86 -16.07
C PRO A 47 10.12 2.38 -14.65
N PHE A 48 9.20 3.26 -14.25
CA PHE A 48 9.16 3.80 -12.90
C PHE A 48 8.73 2.72 -11.90
N ASP A 49 9.57 2.38 -10.93
CA ASP A 49 9.21 1.42 -9.88
C ASP A 49 8.37 2.09 -8.79
N PHE A 50 7.05 1.98 -8.94
CA PHE A 50 6.09 2.59 -8.03
C PHE A 50 6.17 2.06 -6.61
N CYS A 51 6.34 0.74 -6.45
CA CYS A 51 6.36 0.11 -5.14
C CYS A 51 7.61 0.52 -4.35
N THR A 52 8.76 0.61 -5.02
CA THR A 52 10.01 1.09 -4.41
C THR A 52 9.90 2.56 -4.00
N ALA A 53 9.44 3.44 -4.90
CA ALA A 53 9.27 4.87 -4.59
C ALA A 53 8.29 5.10 -3.43
N MET A 54 7.18 4.36 -3.40
CA MET A 54 6.19 4.46 -2.33
C MET A 54 6.73 3.90 -1.00
N THR A 55 7.54 2.85 -1.02
CA THR A 55 8.20 2.33 0.19
C THR A 55 9.14 3.38 0.79
N ALA A 56 9.94 4.05 -0.05
CA ALA A 56 10.83 5.13 0.38
C ALA A 56 10.05 6.32 0.97
N LEU A 57 8.97 6.75 0.30
CA LEU A 57 8.10 7.81 0.79
C LEU A 57 7.48 7.45 2.15
N ILE A 58 6.93 6.25 2.30
CA ILE A 58 6.34 5.79 3.56
C ILE A 58 7.40 5.75 4.67
N GLY A 59 8.61 5.25 4.39
CA GLY A 59 9.71 5.27 5.37
C GLY A 59 10.07 6.69 5.83
N ALA A 60 10.08 7.67 4.92
CA ALA A 60 10.31 9.07 5.26
C ALA A 60 9.13 9.69 6.04
N ILE A 61 7.89 9.32 5.73
CA ILE A 61 6.70 9.72 6.50
C ILE A 61 6.81 9.19 7.92
N SER A 62 7.04 7.89 8.09
CA SER A 62 7.18 7.25 9.40
C SER A 62 8.32 7.87 10.22
N SER A 63 9.45 8.21 9.58
CA SER A 63 10.56 8.84 10.30
C SER A 63 10.30 10.31 10.70
N GLY A 64 9.38 11.00 10.00
CA GLY A 64 9.14 12.44 10.16
C GLY A 64 7.78 12.83 10.73
N CYS A 65 6.90 11.86 11.04
CA CYS A 65 5.56 12.09 11.59
C CYS A 65 5.39 11.21 12.84
N GLU A 66 5.27 11.85 14.00
CA GLU A 66 5.20 11.18 15.31
C GLU A 66 4.06 10.14 15.37
N GLU A 67 2.88 10.52 14.87
CA GLU A 67 1.67 9.69 14.86
C GLU A 67 1.83 8.41 14.02
N LEU A 68 2.73 8.44 13.04
CA LEU A 68 3.02 7.33 12.12
C LEU A 68 4.40 6.70 12.37
N GLY A 69 5.13 7.14 13.40
CA GLY A 69 6.49 6.69 13.70
C GLY A 69 6.62 5.24 14.15
N HIS A 70 5.50 4.59 14.49
CA HIS A 70 5.44 3.17 14.81
C HIS A 70 5.48 2.26 13.57
N ILE A 71 5.35 2.81 12.36
CA ILE A 71 5.30 2.03 11.13
C ILE A 71 6.70 1.73 10.63
N ASP A 72 7.01 0.45 10.45
CA ASP A 72 8.21 0.00 9.77
C ASP A 72 7.90 -0.34 8.30
N ALA A 73 8.38 0.50 7.38
CA ALA A 73 8.17 0.33 5.95
C ALA A 73 8.75 -0.99 5.40
N ALA A 74 9.76 -1.58 6.06
CA ALA A 74 10.36 -2.85 5.64
C ALA A 74 9.43 -4.06 5.85
N GLN A 75 8.41 -3.93 6.71
CA GLN A 75 7.39 -4.95 6.97
C GLN A 75 6.05 -4.65 6.27
N LEU A 76 6.03 -3.64 5.39
CA LEU A 76 4.92 -3.36 4.49
C LEU A 76 5.22 -3.93 3.11
N LEU A 77 4.31 -4.78 2.60
CA LEU A 77 4.38 -5.20 1.20
C LEU A 77 3.54 -4.26 0.34
N ILE A 78 4.22 -3.36 -0.39
CA ILE A 78 3.58 -2.39 -1.27
C ILE A 78 3.24 -3.04 -2.61
N GLY A 79 2.04 -2.78 -3.11
CA GLY A 79 1.57 -3.32 -4.37
C GLY A 79 0.60 -2.43 -5.11
N VAL A 80 0.22 -2.88 -6.30
CA VAL A 80 -0.76 -2.22 -7.15
C VAL A 80 -1.91 -3.16 -7.50
N SER A 81 -3.07 -2.56 -7.73
CA SER A 81 -4.23 -3.19 -8.34
C SER A 81 -4.71 -2.34 -9.51
N LEU A 82 -5.41 -2.94 -10.46
CA LEU A 82 -5.91 -2.22 -11.63
C LEU A 82 -7.36 -1.83 -11.43
N ALA A 83 -7.65 -0.55 -11.66
CA ALA A 83 -9.02 -0.07 -11.73
C ALA A 83 -9.72 -0.73 -12.92
N ARG A 84 -10.92 -1.26 -12.69
CA ARG A 84 -11.76 -1.84 -13.77
C ARG A 84 -12.32 -0.79 -14.71
N ALA A 85 -12.41 0.45 -14.23
CA ALA A 85 -12.84 1.61 -14.99
C ALA A 85 -12.00 2.83 -14.57
N ARG A 86 -11.73 3.74 -15.51
CA ARG A 86 -10.95 4.98 -15.27
C ARG A 86 -11.76 6.07 -14.55
N THR A 87 -12.76 5.70 -13.76
CA THR A 87 -13.55 6.63 -12.96
C THR A 87 -12.69 7.14 -11.80
N ARG A 88 -12.74 8.46 -11.54
CA ARG A 88 -12.08 9.04 -10.35
C ARG A 88 -12.66 8.50 -9.04
N TYR A 89 -13.92 8.08 -9.05
CA TYR A 89 -14.61 7.53 -7.89
C TYR A 89 -14.29 6.05 -7.69
N GLY A 90 -14.21 5.63 -6.42
CA GLY A 90 -13.98 4.26 -5.99
C GLY A 90 -12.70 4.09 -5.19
N LEU A 91 -12.32 2.83 -4.97
CA LEU A 91 -11.12 2.46 -4.19
C LEU A 91 -9.84 3.11 -4.76
N GLN A 92 -9.15 3.91 -3.94
CA GLN A 92 -7.87 4.55 -4.29
C GLN A 92 -6.69 3.73 -3.79
N ALA A 93 -6.74 3.35 -2.52
CA ALA A 93 -5.78 2.45 -1.91
C ALA A 93 -6.50 1.59 -0.86
N ARG A 94 -5.78 0.63 -0.29
CA ARG A 94 -6.23 -0.13 0.88
C ARG A 94 -5.05 -0.70 1.65
N VAL A 95 -5.18 -0.74 2.97
CA VAL A 95 -4.37 -1.60 3.84
C VAL A 95 -5.07 -2.93 4.08
N THR A 96 -4.33 -4.04 3.97
CA THR A 96 -4.78 -5.38 4.38
C THR A 96 -3.91 -5.88 5.53
N PRO A 97 -4.48 -6.16 6.71
CA PRO A 97 -3.75 -6.75 7.83
C PRO A 97 -3.38 -8.22 7.53
N LEU A 98 -2.21 -8.65 7.99
CA LEU A 98 -1.75 -10.05 7.92
C LEU A 98 -1.77 -10.74 9.28
N ARG A 99 -2.51 -10.18 10.25
CA ARG A 99 -2.87 -10.79 11.52
C ARG A 99 -4.35 -10.59 11.83
N PHE A 100 -4.81 -11.41 12.75
CA PHE A 100 -6.09 -11.27 13.42
C PHE A 100 -6.01 -10.26 14.56
N PRO A 101 -7.14 -9.98 15.23
CA PRO A 101 -7.17 -9.19 16.45
C PRO A 101 -5.97 -9.35 17.37
N ASP A 102 -5.44 -8.20 17.81
CA ASP A 102 -4.33 -8.09 18.76
C ASP A 102 -3.00 -8.68 18.23
N GLY A 103 -2.89 -8.86 16.92
CA GLY A 103 -1.72 -9.41 16.26
C GLY A 103 -1.67 -10.94 16.26
N SER A 104 -2.79 -11.60 16.59
CA SER A 104 -2.85 -13.06 16.59
C SER A 104 -2.62 -13.63 15.18
N VAL A 105 -1.84 -14.70 15.10
CA VAL A 105 -1.66 -15.47 13.85
C VAL A 105 -2.87 -16.39 13.59
N HIS A 106 -3.60 -16.74 14.66
CA HIS A 106 -4.65 -17.75 14.63
C HIS A 106 -6.02 -17.17 14.97
N VAL A 107 -7.06 -17.75 14.37
CA VAL A 107 -8.46 -17.51 14.76
C VAL A 107 -9.21 -18.82 14.79
N ARG A 108 -10.10 -18.98 15.78
CA ARG A 108 -11.06 -20.08 15.79
C ARG A 108 -12.34 -19.64 15.09
N ARG A 109 -12.80 -20.40 14.09
CA ARG A 109 -14.09 -20.22 13.42
C ARG A 109 -14.86 -21.55 13.46
N GLY A 110 -15.88 -21.60 14.32
CA GLY A 110 -16.57 -22.85 14.64
C GLY A 110 -15.61 -23.84 15.30
N SER A 111 -15.59 -25.08 14.82
CA SER A 111 -14.71 -26.16 15.31
C SER A 111 -13.29 -26.15 14.72
N ARG A 112 -12.97 -25.22 13.81
CA ARG A 112 -11.68 -25.19 13.09
C ARG A 112 -10.86 -23.97 13.48
N THR A 113 -9.55 -24.17 13.59
CA THR A 113 -8.57 -23.10 13.73
C THR A 113 -7.98 -22.76 12.36
N PHE A 114 -7.88 -21.48 12.07
CA PHE A 114 -7.30 -20.95 10.84
C PHE A 114 -6.11 -20.07 11.17
N GLN A 115 -5.16 -20.04 10.24
CA GLN A 115 -4.05 -19.10 10.23
C GLN A 115 -4.18 -18.16 9.03
N VAL A 116 -3.88 -16.87 9.21
CA VAL A 116 -3.63 -15.98 8.05
C VAL A 116 -2.34 -16.43 7.39
N GLN A 117 -2.35 -16.65 6.08
CA GLN A 117 -1.16 -16.98 5.32
C GLN A 117 -0.07 -15.93 5.56
N ARG A 118 1.07 -16.36 6.07
CA ARG A 118 2.22 -15.48 6.37
C ARG A 118 2.97 -15.20 5.09
N HIS A 119 3.43 -13.98 4.91
CA HIS A 119 4.08 -13.51 3.70
C HIS A 119 5.49 -13.05 4.03
N LEU A 120 6.51 -13.64 3.40
CA LEU A 120 7.91 -13.29 3.62
C LEU A 120 8.51 -12.77 2.33
N LEU A 121 9.21 -11.64 2.41
CA LEU A 121 10.02 -11.10 1.33
C LEU A 121 11.47 -11.03 1.79
N ASN A 122 12.37 -11.74 1.11
CA ASN A 122 13.80 -11.81 1.45
C ASN A 122 14.02 -12.21 2.93
N GLY A 123 13.18 -13.10 3.46
CA GLY A 123 13.24 -13.54 4.86
C GLY A 123 12.56 -12.62 5.88
N VAL A 124 12.22 -11.39 5.52
CA VAL A 124 11.46 -10.47 6.37
C VAL A 124 9.98 -10.82 6.30
N GLU A 125 9.31 -10.92 7.44
CA GLU A 125 7.87 -11.14 7.47
C GLU A 125 7.11 -9.82 7.27
N MET A 126 6.13 -9.86 6.36
CA MET A 126 5.23 -8.74 6.10
C MET A 126 4.07 -8.79 7.08
N LEU A 127 3.74 -7.65 7.69
CA LEU A 127 2.60 -7.50 8.59
C LEU A 127 1.37 -6.88 7.91
N TYR A 128 1.60 -6.14 6.83
CA TYR A 128 0.55 -5.47 6.07
C TYR A 128 0.82 -5.53 4.58
N HIS A 129 -0.26 -5.56 3.79
CA HIS A 129 -0.19 -5.14 2.39
C HIS A 129 -0.75 -3.74 2.26
N VAL A 130 -0.07 -2.85 1.56
CA VAL A 130 -0.61 -1.55 1.15
C VAL A 130 -0.73 -1.57 -0.36
N THR A 131 -1.96 -1.55 -0.87
CA THR A 131 -2.23 -1.68 -2.31
C THR A 131 -2.82 -0.41 -2.87
N PHE A 132 -2.20 0.17 -3.90
CA PHE A 132 -2.69 1.35 -4.61
C PHE A 132 -3.41 0.95 -5.91
N CYS A 133 -4.52 1.60 -6.22
CA CYS A 133 -5.36 1.31 -7.38
C CYS A 133 -4.98 2.22 -8.54
N LEU A 134 -4.29 1.68 -9.55
CA LEU A 134 -3.84 2.44 -10.72
C LEU A 134 -4.79 2.24 -11.92
N PRO A 135 -5.02 3.27 -12.75
CA PRO A 135 -4.43 4.62 -12.67
C PRO A 135 -5.08 5.54 -11.62
N ARG A 136 -6.23 5.14 -11.05
CA ARG A 136 -7.13 6.01 -10.26
C ARG A 136 -6.42 6.85 -9.18
N PHE A 137 -5.58 6.24 -8.36
CA PHE A 137 -4.82 6.93 -7.33
C PHE A 137 -3.88 8.00 -7.91
N MET A 138 -3.20 7.68 -9.02
CA MET A 138 -2.29 8.61 -9.68
C MET A 138 -3.04 9.75 -10.39
N ASP A 139 -4.31 9.57 -10.72
CA ASP A 139 -5.12 10.60 -11.38
C ASP A 139 -5.79 11.57 -10.37
N GLN A 140 -5.58 11.39 -9.06
CA GLN A 140 -5.94 12.37 -8.03
C GLN A 140 -5.03 13.61 -8.11
N SER A 141 -5.44 14.71 -7.47
CA SER A 141 -4.50 15.83 -7.22
C SER A 141 -3.39 15.42 -6.25
N PHE A 142 -2.30 16.18 -6.21
CA PHE A 142 -1.20 15.91 -5.29
C PHE A 142 -1.65 15.85 -3.82
N ASP A 143 -2.44 16.82 -3.39
CA ASP A 143 -2.90 16.89 -1.99
C ASP A 143 -3.81 15.70 -1.65
N GLU A 144 -4.70 15.30 -2.56
CA GLU A 144 -5.55 14.12 -2.39
C GLU A 144 -4.74 12.81 -2.32
N LYS A 145 -3.65 12.68 -3.09
CA LYS A 145 -2.74 11.51 -2.99
C LYS A 145 -2.09 11.45 -1.62
N MET A 146 -1.61 12.58 -1.12
CA MET A 146 -0.99 12.66 0.21
C MET A 146 -2.00 12.33 1.30
N VAL A 147 -3.22 12.90 1.25
CA VAL A 147 -4.30 12.55 2.18
C VAL A 147 -4.61 11.06 2.13
N THR A 148 -4.69 10.47 0.94
CA THR A 148 -4.95 9.03 0.76
C THR A 148 -3.84 8.18 1.39
N ILE A 149 -2.57 8.53 1.19
CA ILE A 149 -1.44 7.82 1.81
C ILE A 149 -1.56 7.88 3.34
N PHE A 150 -1.75 9.07 3.92
CA PHE A 150 -1.90 9.22 5.37
C PHE A 150 -3.12 8.47 5.91
N HIS A 151 -4.24 8.50 5.20
CA HIS A 151 -5.46 7.77 5.55
C HIS A 151 -5.18 6.26 5.68
N GLU A 152 -4.54 5.68 4.67
CA GLU A 152 -4.19 4.25 4.68
C GLU A 152 -3.20 3.92 5.80
N LEU A 153 -2.13 4.71 5.97
CA LEU A 153 -1.14 4.48 7.02
C LEU A 153 -1.77 4.59 8.42
N TYR A 154 -2.71 5.51 8.63
CA TYR A 154 -3.36 5.70 9.93
C TYR A 154 -4.25 4.52 10.36
N HIS A 155 -4.70 3.68 9.39
CA HIS A 155 -5.37 2.42 9.69
C HIS A 155 -4.44 1.36 10.29
N ILE A 156 -3.11 1.50 10.16
CA ILE A 156 -2.16 0.59 10.80
C ILE A 156 -2.28 0.73 12.33
N HIS A 157 -2.30 -0.40 13.02
CA HIS A 157 -2.46 -0.41 14.47
C HIS A 157 -1.23 0.21 15.16
N PRO A 158 -1.40 1.04 16.22
CA PRO A 158 -0.29 1.72 16.90
C PRO A 158 0.84 0.81 17.44
N ARG A 159 0.51 -0.45 17.76
CA ARG A 159 1.49 -1.46 18.20
C ARG A 159 2.21 -2.16 17.04
N PHE A 160 1.90 -1.80 15.79
CA PHE A 160 2.45 -2.38 14.57
C PHE A 160 2.52 -3.91 14.59
N ASN A 161 1.41 -4.55 14.97
CA ASN A 161 1.34 -5.99 15.22
C ASN A 161 0.61 -6.76 14.12
N GLY A 162 0.41 -6.16 12.94
CA GLY A 162 -0.31 -6.77 11.81
C GLY A 162 -1.83 -6.71 11.90
N ASP A 163 -2.41 -6.11 12.94
CA ASP A 163 -3.85 -5.79 13.06
C ASP A 163 -4.13 -4.35 12.57
N LEU A 164 -5.41 -4.01 12.36
CA LEU A 164 -5.81 -2.63 12.06
C LEU A 164 -6.22 -1.89 13.33
N ARG A 165 -6.07 -0.56 13.31
CA ARG A 165 -6.63 0.34 14.31
C ARG A 165 -8.15 0.17 14.35
N ARG A 166 -8.69 -0.02 15.56
CA ARG A 166 -10.14 0.03 15.81
C ARG A 166 -10.47 1.40 16.36
N HIS A 167 -11.32 2.14 15.65
CA HIS A 167 -11.92 3.32 16.23
C HIS A 167 -13.05 2.85 17.17
N PRO A 168 -13.05 3.25 18.45
CA PRO A 168 -14.19 2.96 19.33
C PRO A 168 -15.39 3.72 18.79
N GLY A 169 -16.32 2.99 18.14
CA GLY A 169 -17.52 3.57 17.56
C GLY A 169 -18.34 2.52 16.83
N ARG A 170 -19.48 2.14 17.42
CA ARG A 170 -20.60 1.53 16.69
C ARG A 170 -21.18 2.58 15.75
N CYS A 171 -21.57 2.17 14.53
CA CYS A 171 -22.34 2.93 13.52
C CYS A 171 -21.51 3.98 12.76
N HIS A 172 -21.41 4.04 11.43
CA HIS A 172 -22.44 4.03 10.36
C HIS A 172 -23.53 5.12 10.45
N ALA A 173 -23.37 6.09 11.35
CA ALA A 173 -24.13 7.34 11.33
C ALA A 173 -23.18 8.49 11.69
N HIS A 174 -23.28 9.60 10.95
CA HIS A 174 -22.56 10.88 11.06
C HIS A 174 -21.34 11.08 10.12
N THR A 175 -21.64 11.70 8.97
CA THR A 175 -20.74 12.38 8.02
C THR A 175 -19.74 13.34 8.66
N GLU A 176 -20.05 13.92 9.83
CA GLU A 176 -19.12 14.78 10.57
C GLU A 176 -17.87 14.03 11.06
N SER A 177 -18.01 12.76 11.48
CA SER A 177 -16.89 11.93 11.93
C SER A 177 -15.92 11.58 10.79
N GLN A 178 -16.47 11.35 9.59
CA GLN A 178 -15.67 11.11 8.38
C GLN A 178 -14.98 12.39 7.90
N SER A 179 -15.71 13.52 7.90
CA SER A 179 -15.14 14.82 7.55
C SER A 179 -14.00 15.23 8.51
N MET A 180 -14.19 15.02 9.82
CA MET A 180 -13.14 15.25 10.81
C MET A 180 -11.93 14.33 10.62
N TYR A 181 -12.18 13.05 10.28
CA TYR A 181 -11.11 12.11 9.98
C TYR A 181 -10.31 12.54 8.75
N ASP A 182 -11.00 12.89 7.65
CA ASP A 182 -10.37 13.36 6.41
C ASP A 182 -9.61 14.68 6.64
N ALA A 183 -10.17 15.60 7.42
CA ALA A 183 -9.51 16.84 7.83
C ALA A 183 -8.25 16.59 8.67
N HIS A 184 -8.30 15.60 9.57
CA HIS A 184 -7.14 15.20 10.36
C HIS A 184 -6.02 14.62 9.48
N MET A 185 -6.35 13.77 8.51
CA MET A 185 -5.37 13.23 7.55
C MET A 185 -4.76 14.34 6.69
N ALA A 186 -5.57 15.32 6.25
CA ALA A 186 -5.06 16.49 5.55
C ALA A 186 -4.14 17.36 6.42
N ALA A 187 -4.44 17.51 7.71
CA ALA A 187 -3.59 18.24 8.64
C ALA A 187 -2.23 17.54 8.83
N LEU A 188 -2.21 16.22 9.06
CA LEU A 188 -0.97 15.45 9.20
C LEU A 188 -0.13 15.50 7.91
N ALA A 189 -0.75 15.34 6.74
CA ALA A 189 -0.06 15.43 5.46
C ALA A 189 0.58 16.81 5.26
N ARG A 190 -0.15 17.89 5.55
CA ARG A 190 0.37 19.26 5.45
C ARG A 190 1.49 19.53 6.45
N LEU A 191 1.34 19.05 7.69
CA LEU A 191 2.36 19.18 8.73
C LEU A 191 3.65 18.50 8.30
N TRP A 192 3.58 17.25 7.84
CA TRP A 192 4.76 16.54 7.33
C TRP A 192 5.39 17.25 6.12
N LEU A 193 4.60 17.69 5.15
CA LEU A 193 5.12 18.45 3.99
C LEU A 193 5.78 19.77 4.40
N SER A 194 5.34 20.41 5.48
CA SER A 194 5.93 21.66 5.99
C SER A 194 7.35 21.49 6.53
N THR A 195 7.74 20.25 6.88
CA THR A 195 9.12 19.90 7.27
C THR A 195 10.11 19.95 6.09
N ARG A 196 9.60 20.16 4.86
CA ARG A 196 10.36 20.20 3.61
C ARG A 196 11.16 18.90 3.40
N PRO A 197 10.48 17.74 3.30
CA PRO A 197 11.15 16.49 2.95
C PRO A 197 11.83 16.63 1.59
N ASP A 198 12.81 15.75 1.32
CA ASP A 198 13.45 15.69 0.00
C ASP A 198 12.38 15.67 -1.11
N PRO A 199 12.37 16.67 -2.01
CA PRO A 199 11.37 16.76 -3.08
C PRO A 199 11.31 15.51 -3.97
N SER A 200 12.41 14.75 -4.11
CA SER A 200 12.47 13.51 -4.90
C SER A 200 11.48 12.45 -4.40
N LEU A 201 11.22 12.40 -3.08
CA LEU A 201 10.30 11.45 -2.45
C LEU A 201 8.83 11.65 -2.87
N THR A 202 8.47 12.86 -3.30
CA THR A 202 7.09 13.23 -3.64
C THR A 202 6.92 13.66 -5.10
N ALA A 203 8.01 13.77 -5.86
CA ALA A 203 8.00 14.28 -7.21
C ALA A 203 7.09 13.46 -8.14
N PHE A 204 7.08 12.14 -8.01
CA PHE A 204 6.23 11.27 -8.85
C PHE A 204 4.73 11.49 -8.58
N LEU A 205 4.34 11.83 -7.34
CA LEU A 205 2.94 12.13 -6.99
C LEU A 205 2.46 13.45 -7.58
N ARG A 206 3.37 14.32 -8.02
CA ARG A 206 3.03 15.59 -8.70
C ARG A 206 2.61 15.38 -10.16
N LEU A 207 2.83 14.18 -10.70
CA LEU A 207 2.40 13.79 -12.04
C LEU A 207 1.12 12.95 -11.96
N ASP A 208 0.31 12.98 -13.01
CA ASP A 208 -0.75 11.99 -13.20
C ASP A 208 -0.19 10.65 -13.73
N PHE A 209 -1.06 9.65 -13.87
CA PHE A 209 -0.63 8.33 -14.35
C PHE A 209 -0.03 8.40 -15.76
N ALA A 210 -0.65 9.16 -16.67
CA ALA A 210 -0.25 9.19 -18.07
C ALA A 210 1.09 9.91 -18.25
N GLN A 211 1.29 11.02 -17.54
CA GLN A 211 2.53 11.76 -17.47
C GLN A 211 3.69 10.89 -16.96
N LEU A 212 3.49 10.21 -15.83
CA LEU A 212 4.53 9.37 -15.24
C LEU A 212 4.84 8.15 -16.10
N ALA A 213 3.81 7.47 -16.62
CA ALA A 213 3.98 6.31 -17.49
C ALA A 213 4.65 6.68 -18.82
N HIS A 214 4.27 7.79 -19.45
CA HIS A 214 4.89 8.25 -20.68
C HIS A 214 6.37 8.61 -20.45
N ARG A 215 6.67 9.36 -19.38
CA ARG A 215 8.06 9.76 -19.05
C ARG A 215 9.02 8.59 -18.88
N HIS A 216 8.57 7.51 -18.23
CA HIS A 216 9.43 6.37 -17.88
C HIS A 216 9.19 5.14 -18.77
N SER A 217 8.45 5.26 -19.89
CA SER A 217 8.04 4.13 -20.73
C SER A 217 7.23 3.05 -19.99
N GLY A 218 6.58 3.42 -18.88
CA GLY A 218 5.71 2.59 -18.07
C GLY A 218 5.94 2.73 -16.57
N ILE A 219 5.00 2.20 -15.80
CA ILE A 219 5.04 2.12 -14.34
C ILE A 219 5.08 0.64 -13.94
N LEU A 220 6.16 0.23 -13.28
CA LEU A 220 6.32 -1.11 -12.73
C LEU A 220 5.63 -1.19 -11.37
N GLY A 221 4.72 -2.15 -11.21
CA GLY A 221 4.04 -2.41 -9.95
C GLY A 221 4.00 -3.89 -9.58
N VAL A 222 4.02 -4.18 -8.27
CA VAL A 222 3.89 -5.53 -7.71
C VAL A 222 2.41 -5.91 -7.59
N MET A 223 2.03 -7.04 -8.17
CA MET A 223 0.68 -7.59 -8.09
C MET A 223 0.57 -8.55 -6.91
N LEU A 224 0.00 -8.08 -5.81
CA LEU A 224 -0.08 -8.87 -4.58
C LEU A 224 -1.16 -9.96 -4.67
N PRO A 225 -0.88 -11.19 -4.20
CA PRO A 225 -1.94 -12.16 -3.99
C PRO A 225 -2.86 -11.69 -2.87
N ARG A 226 -4.13 -12.10 -2.92
CA ARG A 226 -5.02 -11.95 -1.78
C ARG A 226 -4.56 -12.90 -0.66
N PRO A 227 -4.25 -12.41 0.54
CA PRO A 227 -3.94 -13.28 1.68
C PRO A 227 -5.08 -14.26 1.93
N ARG A 228 -4.74 -15.51 2.23
CA ARG A 228 -5.71 -16.59 2.43
C ARG A 228 -5.79 -16.99 3.91
N LEU A 229 -6.96 -17.46 4.32
CA LEU A 229 -7.11 -18.18 5.59
C LEU A 229 -6.86 -19.66 5.34
N VAL A 230 -5.80 -20.20 5.93
CA VAL A 230 -5.40 -21.59 5.79
C VAL A 230 -5.88 -22.36 7.03
N PRO A 231 -6.68 -23.43 6.88
CA PRO A 231 -7.09 -24.24 8.02
C PRO A 231 -5.86 -24.97 8.59
N LEU A 232 -5.73 -24.97 9.91
CA LEU A 232 -4.77 -25.82 10.60
C LEU A 232 -5.39 -27.21 10.76
N THR A 233 -4.69 -28.22 10.27
CA THR A 233 -5.01 -29.61 10.58
C THR A 233 -4.74 -29.82 12.07
N VAL A 234 -5.76 -30.22 12.82
CA VAL A 234 -5.54 -30.78 14.15
C VAL A 234 -4.89 -32.13 13.90
N ALA A 235 -3.66 -32.34 14.38
CA ALA A 235 -3.11 -33.67 14.45
C ALA A 235 -4.03 -34.47 15.38
N SER A 236 -4.72 -35.47 14.82
CA SER A 236 -5.53 -36.44 15.56
C SER A 236 -4.65 -37.27 16.49
#